data_AF-A0A966S7D4-F1
#
_entry.id   AF-A0A966S7D4-F1
#
_cell.length_a   1.000
_cell.length_b   1.000
_cell.length_c   1.000
_cell.angle_alpha   90.00
_cell.angle_beta   90.00
_cell.angle_gamma   90.00
#
_symmetry.space_group_name_H-M   'P 1'
#
loop_
_entity.id
_entity.type
_entity.pdbx_description
1 polymer ?
#
loop_
_entity_poly.entity_id
_entity_poly.type
_entity_poly.pdbx_seq_one_letter_code
_entity_poly.pdbx_strand_id
1 'polypeptide(L)'
;SYGAIAAALGLKSGARMVGWAMNSSHGQKPVVPAHRVVNRNGQLSGKNHFATPTLMQELLEKEGIRIQDDTIINFSQHFWDPQQES
;
A
#
# COMPACT_ATOMS: atom_id res chain seq x y z
N SER A 1 1.11 -4.14 3.78
CA SER A 1 0.19 -3.10 4.32
C SER A 1 0.97 -2.10 5.18
N TYR A 2 0.38 -0.94 5.54
CA TYR A 2 1.07 0.04 6.42
C TYR A 2 1.56 -0.56 7.74
N GLY A 3 0.74 -1.42 8.36
CA GLY A 3 1.09 -2.11 9.59
C GLY A 3 2.23 -3.11 9.42
N ALA A 4 2.23 -3.88 8.33
CA ALA A 4 3.27 -4.86 8.04
C ALA A 4 4.65 -4.19 7.85
N ILE A 5 4.70 -3.08 7.11
CA ILE A 5 5.93 -2.29 6.93
C ILE A 5 6.41 -1.72 8.28
N ALA A 6 5.50 -1.14 9.08
CA ALA A 6 5.86 -0.63 10.40
C ALA A 6 6.42 -1.72 11.31
N ALA A 7 5.80 -2.90 11.30
CA ALA A 7 6.22 -4.04 12.10
C ALA A 7 7.60 -4.57 11.66
N ALA A 8 7.87 -4.62 10.35
CA ALA A 8 9.18 -5.00 9.81
C ALA A 8 10.30 -4.03 10.21
N LEU A 9 9.98 -2.75 10.39
CA LEU A 9 10.90 -1.71 10.87
C LEU A 9 11.03 -1.68 12.41
N GLY A 10 10.40 -2.61 13.14
CA GLY A 10 10.39 -2.63 14.61
C GLY A 10 9.56 -1.51 15.24
N LEU A 11 8.77 -0.79 14.45
CA LEU A 11 7.96 0.35 14.91
C LEU A 11 6.59 -0.13 15.39
N LYS A 12 6.47 -0.43 16.69
CA LYS A 12 5.16 -0.68 17.31
C LYS A 12 4.24 0.53 17.08
N SER A 13 3.05 0.28 16.52
CA SER A 13 2.06 1.31 16.18
C SER A 13 2.51 2.36 15.14
N GLY A 14 3.52 2.07 14.33
CA GLY A 14 4.07 2.99 13.31
C GLY A 14 3.26 3.12 12.01
N ALA A 15 2.11 2.45 11.87
CA ALA A 15 1.37 2.38 10.61
C ALA A 15 1.00 3.76 10.03
N ARG A 16 0.65 4.73 10.89
CA ARG A 16 0.31 6.10 10.46
C ARG A 16 1.53 6.84 9.92
N MET A 17 2.69 6.64 10.54
CA MET A 17 3.96 7.19 10.07
C MET A 17 4.34 6.65 8.69
N VAL A 18 4.16 5.33 8.48
CA VAL A 18 4.35 4.73 7.15
C VAL A 18 3.37 5.36 6.14
N GLY A 19 2.11 5.56 6.53
CA GLY A 19 1.12 6.25 5.68
C GLY A 19 1.58 7.65 5.23
N TRP A 20 2.11 8.45 6.18
CA TRP A 20 2.70 9.75 5.85
C TRP A 20 3.92 9.63 4.94
N ALA A 21 4.83 8.70 5.22
CA ALA A 21 6.00 8.47 4.38
C ALA A 21 5.61 8.09 2.94
N MET A 22 4.60 7.23 2.77
CA MET A 22 4.09 6.85 1.45
C MET A 22 3.46 8.04 0.72
N ASN A 23 2.65 8.86 1.39
CA ASN A 23 2.09 10.08 0.81
C ASN A 23 3.19 11.07 0.38
N SER A 24 4.27 11.19 1.17
CA SER A 24 5.41 12.06 0.81
C SER A 24 6.36 11.45 -0.23
N SER A 25 6.13 10.20 -0.67
CA SER A 25 7.07 9.47 -1.52
C SER A 25 6.90 9.70 -3.02
N HIS A 26 5.79 10.31 -3.47
CA HIS A 26 5.43 10.44 -4.89
C HIS A 26 6.49 11.14 -5.77
N GLY A 27 7.39 11.94 -5.18
CA GLY A 27 8.49 12.62 -5.89
C GLY A 27 9.89 12.05 -5.65
N GLN A 28 10.02 10.94 -4.92
CA GLN A 28 11.32 10.39 -4.54
C GLN A 28 12.00 9.64 -5.70
N LYS A 29 13.34 9.60 -5.67
CA LYS A 29 14.18 8.83 -6.60
C LYS A 29 15.07 7.87 -5.80
N PRO A 30 15.03 6.55 -6.08
CA PRO A 30 14.17 5.87 -7.06
C PRO A 30 12.67 5.96 -6.71
N VAL A 31 11.82 5.72 -7.70
CA VAL A 31 10.35 5.79 -7.54
C VAL A 31 9.92 4.77 -6.49
N VAL A 32 9.15 5.23 -5.50
CA VAL A 32 8.56 4.36 -4.48
C VAL A 32 7.21 3.86 -4.97
N PRO A 33 6.94 2.53 -4.97
CA PRO A 33 5.67 1.96 -5.41
C PRO A 33 4.58 2.10 -4.33
N ALA A 34 4.25 3.34 -3.97
CA ALA A 34 3.30 3.65 -2.90
C ALA A 34 1.89 3.04 -3.14
N HIS A 35 1.53 2.76 -4.40
CA HIS A 35 0.24 2.16 -4.78
C HIS A 35 0.09 0.73 -4.26
N ARG A 36 1.19 0.03 -3.97
CA ARG A 36 1.18 -1.32 -3.39
C ARG A 36 0.90 -1.32 -1.88
N VAL A 37 0.88 -0.15 -1.24
CA VAL A 37 0.66 -0.05 0.21
C VAL A 37 -0.78 0.31 0.51
N VAL A 38 -1.54 -0.71 0.91
CA VAL A 38 -2.95 -0.61 1.32
C VAL A 38 -3.13 -0.80 2.83
N ASN A 39 -4.35 -0.55 3.33
CA ASN A 39 -4.67 -0.80 4.73
C ASN A 39 -4.72 -2.30 5.06
N ARG A 40 -4.97 -2.64 6.33
CA ARG A 40 -5.01 -4.03 6.81
C ARG A 40 -6.10 -4.90 6.17
N ASN A 41 -7.13 -4.29 5.60
CA ASN A 41 -8.26 -4.96 4.97
C ASN A 41 -8.11 -5.03 3.43
N GLY A 42 -6.97 -4.60 2.87
CA GLY A 42 -6.78 -4.53 1.43
C GLY A 42 -7.48 -3.35 0.75
N GLN A 43 -7.98 -2.38 1.52
CA GLN A 43 -8.66 -1.20 0.96
C GLN A 43 -7.65 -0.14 0.54
N LEU A 44 -7.95 0.53 -0.57
CA LEU A 44 -7.16 1.59 -1.20
C LEU A 44 -7.29 2.92 -0.43
N SER A 45 -7.01 2.90 0.88
CA SER A 45 -7.15 4.08 1.75
C SER A 45 -6.21 5.23 1.41
N GLY A 46 -5.16 4.97 0.62
CA GLY A 46 -4.21 5.97 0.14
C GLY A 46 -4.59 6.64 -1.19
N LYS A 47 -5.68 6.23 -1.85
CA LYS A 47 -5.99 6.63 -3.23
C LYS A 47 -6.08 8.13 -3.46
N ASN A 48 -6.58 8.88 -2.47
CA ASN A 48 -6.76 10.34 -2.56
C ASN A 48 -5.43 11.12 -2.54
N HIS A 49 -4.31 10.45 -2.27
CA HIS A 49 -2.97 11.04 -2.28
C HIS A 49 -2.28 10.93 -3.66
N PHE A 50 -2.87 10.17 -4.58
CA PHE A 50 -2.39 10.06 -5.96
C PHE A 50 -2.88 11.24 -6.81
N ALA A 51 -2.26 11.41 -7.98
CA ALA A 51 -2.58 12.49 -8.92
C ALA A 51 -4.05 12.50 -9.37
N THR A 52 -4.69 11.33 -9.40
CA THR A 52 -6.14 11.19 -9.61
C THR A 52 -6.71 10.19 -8.61
N PRO A 53 -8.03 10.26 -8.31
CA PRO A 53 -8.68 9.31 -7.41
C PRO A 53 -8.63 7.84 -7.89
N THR A 54 -8.43 7.60 -9.19
CA THR A 54 -8.41 6.28 -9.82
C THR A 54 -7.01 5.72 -10.03
N LEU A 55 -5.96 6.56 -10.00
CA LEU A 55 -4.61 6.14 -10.37
C LEU A 55 -4.08 4.98 -9.53
N MET A 56 -4.35 4.96 -8.22
CA MET A 56 -3.93 3.85 -7.36
C MET A 56 -4.54 2.51 -7.81
N GLN A 57 -5.82 2.52 -8.18
CA GLN A 57 -6.52 1.35 -8.70
C GLN A 57 -5.96 0.94 -10.06
N GLU A 58 -5.82 1.88 -10.99
CA GLU A 58 -5.28 1.63 -12.33
C GLU A 58 -3.87 1.00 -12.30
N LEU A 59 -3.01 1.44 -11.37
CA LEU A 59 -1.68 0.89 -11.19
C LEU A 59 -1.71 -0.56 -10.66
N LEU A 60 -2.59 -0.85 -9.71
CA LEU A 60 -2.77 -2.21 -9.18
C LEU A 60 -3.39 -3.14 -10.24
N GLU A 61 -4.37 -2.67 -11.00
CA GLU A 61 -4.99 -3.42 -12.10
C GLU A 61 -3.98 -3.73 -13.22
N LYS A 62 -3.07 -2.80 -13.53
CA LYS A 62 -1.94 -3.05 -14.46
C LYS A 62 -0.99 -4.14 -13.96
N GLU A 63 -0.91 -4.36 -12.66
CA GLU A 63 -0.15 -5.46 -12.05
C GLU A 63 -0.96 -6.76 -11.95
N GLY A 64 -2.19 -6.79 -12.48
CA GLY A 64 -3.07 -7.97 -12.48
C GLY A 64 -3.91 -8.13 -11.22
N ILE A 65 -3.95 -7.12 -10.35
CA ILE A 65 -4.74 -7.14 -9.11
C ILE A 65 -6.18 -6.73 -9.42
N ARG A 66 -7.15 -7.56 -9.02
CA ARG A 66 -8.58 -7.22 -9.16
C ARG A 66 -9.05 -6.39 -7.98
N ILE A 67 -9.77 -5.32 -8.26
CA ILE A 67 -10.31 -4.40 -7.26
C ILE A 67 -11.83 -4.29 -7.42
N GLN A 68 -12.54 -4.31 -6.31
CA GLN A 68 -13.99 -4.06 -6.24
C GLN A 68 -14.26 -3.16 -5.03
N ASP A 69 -15.05 -2.11 -5.22
CA ASP A 69 -15.44 -1.18 -4.15
C ASP A 69 -14.23 -0.68 -3.33
N ASP A 70 -13.20 -0.17 -4.02
CA ASP A 70 -11.92 0.27 -3.46
C ASP A 70 -11.15 -0.78 -2.65
N THR A 71 -11.45 -2.07 -2.84
CA THR A 71 -10.88 -3.17 -2.07
C THR A 71 -10.28 -4.22 -2.98
N ILE A 72 -9.06 -4.66 -2.66
CA ILE A 72 -8.41 -5.77 -3.38
C ILE A 72 -9.18 -7.07 -3.13
N ILE A 73 -9.62 -7.72 -4.20
CA ILE A 73 -10.21 -9.06 -4.14
C ILE A 73 -9.12 -10.07 -3.79
N ASN A 74 -9.45 -11.03 -2.91
CA ASN A 74 -8.51 -12.05 -2.43
C ASN A 74 -7.21 -11.45 -1.87
N PHE A 75 -7.30 -10.33 -1.14
CA PHE A 75 -6.14 -9.61 -0.63
C PHE A 75 -5.09 -10.49 0.08
N SER A 76 -5.52 -11.52 0.82
CA SER A 76 -4.63 -12.46 1.49
C SER A 76 -3.68 -13.20 0.54
N GLN A 77 -4.09 -13.48 -0.70
CA GLN A 77 -3.24 -14.12 -1.72
C GLN A 77 -2.18 -13.19 -2.29
N HIS A 78 -2.40 -11.87 -2.18
CA HIS A 78 -1.50 -10.83 -2.65
C HIS A 78 -0.72 -10.16 -1.51
N PHE A 79 -0.98 -10.56 -0.27
CA PHE A 79 -0.40 -9.93 0.90
C PHE A 79 1.05 -10.37 1.09
N TRP A 80 1.95 -9.39 1.03
CA TRP A 80 3.34 -9.57 1.41
C TRP A 80 3.53 -9.19 2.89
N ASP A 81 4.04 -10.15 3.67
CA ASP A 81 4.46 -9.95 5.06
C ASP A 81 6.00 -9.94 5.14
N PRO A 82 6.63 -8.76 5.31
CA PRO A 82 8.08 -8.67 5.33
C PRO A 82 8.73 -9.40 6.51
N GLN A 83 8.00 -9.75 7.57
CA GLN A 83 8.57 -10.48 8.70
C GLN A 83 8.77 -11.97 8.41
N GLN A 84 8.03 -12.53 7.46
CA GLN A 84 8.09 -13.95 7.15
C GLN A 84 9.20 -14.32 6.16
N GLU A 85 9.91 -13.33 5.62
CA GLU A 85 11.03 -13.51 4.68
C GLU A 85 12.40 -13.37 5.37
N SER A 86 12.46 -13.53 6.70
CA SER A 86 13.69 -13.43 7.53
C SER A 86 14.65 -14.61 7.34
#